data_AF-A0A8D5UH95-F1
#
_entry.id   AF-A0A8D5UH95-F1
#
_cell.length_a   1.000
_cell.length_b   1.000
_cell.length_c   1.000
_cell.angle_alpha   90.00
_cell.angle_beta   90.00
_cell.angle_gamma   90.00
#
_symmetry.space_group_name_H-M   'P 1'
#
loop_
_entity.id
_entity.type
_entity.pdbx_description
1 polymer ?
#
loop_
_entity_poly.entity_id
_entity_poly.type
_entity_poly.pdbx_seq_one_letter_code
_entity_poly.pdbx_strand_id
1 'polypeptide(L)'
;MIFFGAILFETLIIYPDIFHDVPRSLQTAKAFMVIRGPHDFFLPVGMLAMLTGIGSLILNWRVKSSRYWILGSLMIIFAGEFLFSMAFFWPRNTIMFEEGTAVHSVAYLKQTAQSFQMGHWLRVTLSAADSALSFMGFLKIYYHRITSRDASK
;
A
#
# COMPACT_ATOMS: atom_id res chain seq x y z
N MET A 1 3.28 6.88 6.32
CA MET A 1 4.15 5.91 7.04
C MET A 1 3.43 4.64 7.48
N ILE A 2 2.24 4.72 8.09
CA ILE A 2 1.52 3.51 8.58
C ILE A 2 1.37 2.44 7.49
N PHE A 3 1.01 2.86 6.27
CA PHE A 3 0.84 1.97 5.12
C PHE A 3 2.12 1.21 4.76
N PHE A 4 3.25 1.93 4.68
CA PHE A 4 4.55 1.32 4.41
C PHE A 4 4.97 0.32 5.50
N GLY A 5 4.75 0.65 6.77
CA GLY A 5 5.02 -0.28 7.88
C GLY A 5 4.17 -1.54 7.80
N ALA A 6 2.88 -1.41 7.48
CA ALA A 6 1.98 -2.55 7.29
C ALA A 6 2.39 -3.42 6.09
N ILE A 7 2.81 -2.81 4.99
CA ILE A 7 3.33 -3.54 3.82
C ILE A 7 4.61 -4.29 4.17
N LEU A 8 5.57 -3.68 4.88
CA LEU A 8 6.76 -4.40 5.34
C LEU A 8 6.41 -5.56 6.26
N PHE A 9 5.42 -5.39 7.15
CA PHE A 9 4.95 -6.48 7.99
C PHE A 9 4.35 -7.62 7.16
N GLU A 10 3.53 -7.32 6.15
CA GLU A 10 3.05 -8.32 5.22
C GLU A 10 4.21 -9.03 4.51
N THR A 11 5.16 -8.28 3.94
CA THR A 11 6.26 -8.82 3.16
C THR A 11 7.18 -9.72 3.98
N LEU A 12 7.51 -9.31 5.20
CA LEU A 12 8.57 -9.93 5.99
C LEU A 12 8.05 -11.00 6.95
N ILE A 13 6.80 -10.88 7.40
CA ILE A 13 6.23 -11.77 8.41
C ILE A 13 5.12 -12.63 7.81
N ILE A 14 4.13 -12.03 7.16
CA ILE A 14 2.92 -12.75 6.74
C ILE A 14 3.13 -13.57 5.46
N TYR A 15 3.69 -12.97 4.42
CA TYR A 15 3.81 -13.58 3.09
C TYR A 15 4.75 -14.77 3.02
N PRO A 16 5.86 -14.83 3.80
CA PRO A 16 6.64 -16.04 3.92
C PRO A 16 5.78 -17.24 4.33
N ASP A 17 4.91 -17.08 5.34
CA ASP A 17 4.03 -18.15 5.80
C ASP A 17 2.93 -18.50 4.78
N ILE A 18 2.30 -17.48 4.19
CA ILE A 18 1.22 -17.69 3.20
C ILE A 18 1.74 -18.43 1.95
N PHE A 19 2.95 -18.13 1.49
CA PHE A 19 3.47 -18.65 0.21
C PHE A 19 4.51 -19.78 0.34
N HIS A 20 4.82 -20.23 1.57
CA HIS A 20 5.85 -21.25 1.82
C HIS A 20 5.58 -22.60 1.13
N ASP A 21 4.34 -23.11 1.19
CA ASP A 21 3.97 -24.45 0.69
C ASP A 21 2.62 -24.42 -0.04
N VAL A 22 2.58 -23.73 -1.17
CA VAL A 22 1.37 -23.62 -2.01
C VAL A 22 1.01 -25.00 -2.59
N PRO A 23 -0.25 -25.49 -2.44
CA PRO A 23 -1.45 -24.75 -2.00
C PRO A 23 -1.83 -24.94 -0.52
N ARG A 24 -1.13 -25.80 0.23
CA ARG A 24 -1.46 -26.12 1.61
C ARG A 24 -1.39 -24.88 2.51
N SER A 25 -0.36 -24.04 2.33
CA SER A 25 -0.21 -22.79 3.06
C SER A 25 -1.33 -21.79 2.76
N LEU A 26 -1.85 -21.74 1.51
CA LEU A 26 -2.98 -20.88 1.15
C LEU A 26 -4.27 -21.28 1.87
N GLN A 27 -4.54 -22.59 1.98
CA GLN A 27 -5.70 -23.10 2.72
C GLN A 27 -5.59 -22.76 4.21
N THR A 28 -4.39 -22.92 4.77
CA THR A 28 -4.10 -22.58 6.17
C THR A 28 -4.27 -21.08 6.42
N ALA A 29 -3.76 -20.24 5.52
CA ALA A 29 -3.90 -18.79 5.57
C ALA A 29 -5.38 -18.36 5.50
N LYS A 30 -6.17 -18.99 4.62
CA LYS A 30 -7.62 -18.74 4.53
C LYS A 30 -8.35 -19.13 5.82
N ALA A 31 -7.97 -20.25 6.45
CA ALA A 31 -8.53 -20.67 7.73
C ALA A 31 -8.14 -19.73 8.88
N PHE A 32 -6.90 -19.20 8.88
CA PHE A 32 -6.44 -18.19 9.84
C PHE A 32 -7.17 -16.86 9.69
N MET A 33 -7.41 -16.41 8.45
CA MET A 33 -8.03 -15.11 8.12
C MET A 33 -9.56 -15.20 7.94
N VAL A 34 -10.24 -16.05 8.72
CA VAL A 34 -11.69 -16.25 8.58
C VAL A 34 -12.53 -15.05 9.03
N ILE A 35 -12.05 -14.28 10.02
CA ILE A 35 -12.76 -13.11 10.56
C ILE A 35 -12.28 -11.81 9.91
N ARG A 36 -10.96 -11.66 9.75
CA ARG A 36 -10.33 -10.46 9.20
C ARG A 36 -9.23 -10.86 8.24
N GLY A 37 -9.21 -10.21 7.08
CA GLY A 37 -8.14 -10.32 6.11
C GLY A 37 -7.44 -8.97 5.89
N PRO A 38 -6.40 -8.92 5.04
CA PRO A 38 -5.67 -7.69 4.76
C PRO A 38 -6.57 -6.56 4.24
N HIS A 39 -7.60 -6.89 3.46
CA HIS A 39 -8.53 -5.91 2.89
C HIS A 39 -9.26 -5.09 3.97
N ASP A 40 -9.56 -5.68 5.14
CA ASP A 40 -10.21 -5.01 6.27
C ASP A 40 -9.38 -3.85 6.85
N PHE A 41 -8.06 -3.92 6.69
CA PHE A 41 -7.13 -2.89 7.15
C PHE A 41 -6.73 -1.95 6.01
N PHE A 42 -6.23 -2.49 4.91
CA PHE A 42 -5.62 -1.68 3.85
C PHE A 42 -6.62 -0.80 3.11
N LEU A 43 -7.86 -1.27 2.88
CA LEU A 43 -8.84 -0.48 2.14
C LEU A 43 -9.31 0.76 2.94
N PRO A 44 -9.79 0.63 4.20
CA PRO A 44 -10.21 1.81 4.97
C PRO A 44 -9.05 2.77 5.26
N VAL A 45 -7.88 2.26 5.66
CA VAL A 45 -6.72 3.09 5.98
C VAL A 45 -6.19 3.78 4.72
N GLY A 46 -6.15 3.10 3.58
CA GLY A 46 -5.77 3.68 2.29
C GLY A 46 -6.72 4.80 1.86
N MET A 47 -8.03 4.60 1.99
CA MET A 47 -9.02 5.64 1.70
C MET A 47 -8.86 6.87 2.61
N LEU A 48 -8.67 6.66 3.91
CA LEU A 48 -8.42 7.75 4.86
C LEU A 48 -7.11 8.50 4.55
N ALA A 49 -6.05 7.78 4.19
CA ALA A 49 -4.79 8.39 3.77
C ALA A 49 -4.98 9.26 2.51
N MET A 50 -5.74 8.79 1.53
CA MET A 50 -6.03 9.55 0.32
C MET A 50 -6.87 10.80 0.61
N LEU A 51 -7.94 10.69 1.41
CA LEU A 51 -8.78 11.83 1.79
C LEU A 51 -8.00 12.90 2.58
N THR A 52 -7.22 12.47 3.58
CA THR A 52 -6.40 13.38 4.38
C THR A 52 -5.26 14.00 3.57
N GLY A 53 -4.68 13.24 2.62
CA GLY A 53 -3.69 13.76 1.68
C GLY A 53 -4.28 14.84 0.75
N ILE A 54 -5.48 14.61 0.18
CA ILE A 54 -6.19 15.59 -0.65
C ILE A 54 -6.48 16.85 0.17
N GLY A 55 -7.02 16.70 1.38
CA GLY A 55 -7.26 17.81 2.29
C GLY A 55 -5.99 18.60 2.59
N SER A 56 -4.88 17.90 2.88
CA SER A 56 -3.58 18.53 3.11
C SER A 56 -3.08 19.32 1.90
N LEU A 57 -3.21 18.76 0.68
CA LEU A 57 -2.82 19.42 -0.55
C LEU A 57 -3.62 20.71 -0.80
N ILE A 58 -4.95 20.65 -0.63
CA ILE A 58 -5.84 21.80 -0.82
C ILE A 58 -5.52 22.90 0.20
N LEU A 59 -5.46 22.56 1.49
CA LEU A 59 -5.22 23.52 2.57
C LEU A 59 -3.85 24.19 2.48
N ASN A 60 -2.84 23.49 1.95
CA ASN A 60 -1.47 23.99 1.85
C ASN A 60 -1.05 24.30 0.40
N TRP A 61 -2.00 24.45 -0.53
CA TRP A 61 -1.71 24.65 -1.96
C TRP A 61 -0.79 25.85 -2.24
N ARG A 62 -0.91 26.91 -1.43
CA ARG A 62 -0.09 28.12 -1.53
C ARG A 62 1.36 27.93 -1.10
N VAL A 63 1.68 26.85 -0.38
CA VAL A 63 3.04 26.49 0.02
C VAL A 63 3.76 25.82 -1.17
N LYS A 64 4.29 26.66 -2.08
CA LYS A 64 4.93 26.22 -3.34
C LYS A 64 6.03 25.19 -3.13
N SER A 65 6.77 25.27 -2.02
CA SER A 65 7.85 24.33 -1.67
C SER A 65 7.35 22.92 -1.32
N SER A 66 6.06 22.75 -1.01
CA SER A 66 5.48 21.48 -0.58
C SER A 66 4.51 20.85 -1.58
N ARG A 67 3.81 21.65 -2.39
CA ARG A 67 2.64 21.16 -3.15
C ARG A 67 2.92 19.96 -4.05
N TYR A 68 4.06 19.92 -4.72
CA TYR A 68 4.41 18.82 -5.62
C TYR A 68 4.87 17.56 -4.89
N TRP A 69 5.38 17.68 -3.67
CA TRP A 69 5.70 16.52 -2.82
C TRP A 69 4.43 15.81 -2.38
N ILE A 70 3.44 16.58 -1.93
CA ILE A 70 2.14 16.03 -1.50
C ILE A 70 1.35 15.50 -2.70
N LEU A 71 1.36 16.22 -3.83
CA LEU A 71 0.75 15.72 -5.06
C LEU A 71 1.40 14.42 -5.54
N GLY A 72 2.74 14.33 -5.51
CA GLY A 72 3.46 13.12 -5.87
C GLY A 72 3.08 11.93 -4.98
N SER A 73 3.03 12.13 -3.66
CA SER A 73 2.53 11.13 -2.71
C SER A 73 1.11 10.66 -3.05
N LEU A 74 0.17 11.60 -3.27
CA LEU A 74 -1.20 11.27 -3.67
C LEU A 74 -1.27 10.46 -4.97
N MET A 75 -0.44 10.79 -5.96
CA MET A 75 -0.38 10.04 -7.20
C MET A 75 0.14 8.62 -6.99
N ILE A 76 1.11 8.42 -6.09
CA ILE A 76 1.59 7.07 -5.76
C ILE A 76 0.52 6.28 -5.00
N ILE A 77 -0.13 6.84 -3.99
CA ILE A 77 -1.23 6.14 -3.29
C ILE A 77 -2.35 5.77 -4.28
N PHE A 78 -2.76 6.71 -5.14
CA PHE A 78 -3.85 6.46 -6.08
C PHE A 78 -3.47 5.44 -7.16
N ALA A 79 -2.37 5.66 -7.88
CA ALA A 79 -2.01 4.80 -9.01
C ALA A 79 -1.27 3.53 -8.55
N GLY A 80 -0.30 3.69 -7.66
CA GLY A 80 0.62 2.65 -7.22
C GLY A 80 0.06 1.73 -6.15
N GLU A 81 -0.78 2.24 -5.24
CA GLU A 81 -1.40 1.40 -4.22
C GLU A 81 -2.82 0.98 -4.64
N PHE A 82 -3.68 1.91 -5.04
CA PHE A 82 -5.08 1.58 -5.33
C PHE A 82 -5.29 0.94 -6.71
N LEU A 83 -4.97 1.64 -7.82
CA LEU A 83 -5.22 1.13 -9.17
C LEU A 83 -4.40 -0.12 -9.48
N PHE A 84 -3.11 -0.12 -9.12
CA PHE A 84 -2.26 -1.29 -9.27
C PHE A 84 -2.77 -2.49 -8.46
N SER A 85 -3.28 -2.28 -7.24
CA SER A 85 -3.85 -3.39 -6.47
C SER A 85 -5.11 -3.96 -7.07
N MET A 86 -6.01 -3.10 -7.57
CA MET A 86 -7.21 -3.54 -8.25
C MET A 86 -6.90 -4.34 -9.51
N ALA A 87 -5.95 -3.88 -10.33
CA ALA A 87 -5.61 -4.52 -11.59
C ALA A 87 -4.75 -5.78 -11.42
N PHE A 88 -3.84 -5.80 -10.44
CA PHE A 88 -2.84 -6.84 -10.29
C PHE A 88 -3.14 -7.80 -9.14
N PHE A 89 -3.37 -7.30 -7.93
CA PHE A 89 -3.47 -8.14 -6.73
C PHE A 89 -4.85 -8.78 -6.56
N TRP A 90 -5.94 -8.07 -6.85
CA TRP A 90 -7.30 -8.62 -6.64
C TRP A 90 -7.56 -9.87 -7.48
N PRO A 91 -7.29 -9.90 -8.81
CA PRO A 91 -7.52 -11.11 -9.60
C PRO A 91 -6.67 -12.29 -9.12
N ARG A 92 -5.43 -12.03 -8.68
CA ARG A 92 -4.53 -13.06 -8.17
C ARG A 92 -4.98 -13.60 -6.82
N ASN A 93 -5.56 -12.76 -5.97
CA ASN A 93 -6.16 -13.20 -4.72
C ASN A 93 -7.38 -14.09 -4.98
N THR A 94 -8.25 -13.75 -5.96
CA THR A 94 -9.37 -14.61 -6.36
C THR A 94 -8.87 -15.98 -6.83
N ILE A 95 -7.88 -16.01 -7.72
CA ILE A 95 -7.26 -17.26 -8.20
C ILE A 95 -6.71 -18.11 -7.04
N MET A 96 -6.01 -17.48 -6.09
CA MET A 96 -5.32 -18.19 -5.02
C MET A 96 -6.22 -18.60 -3.85
N PHE A 97 -7.16 -17.75 -3.44
CA PHE A 97 -7.91 -17.92 -2.19
C PHE A 97 -9.39 -18.24 -2.38
N GLU A 98 -10.00 -17.88 -3.51
CA GLU A 98 -11.41 -18.17 -3.79
C GLU A 98 -11.54 -19.41 -4.67
N GLU A 99 -10.90 -19.41 -5.82
CA GLU A 99 -10.95 -20.49 -6.81
C GLU A 99 -10.06 -21.67 -6.42
N GLY A 100 -8.78 -21.39 -6.11
CA GLY A 100 -7.83 -22.36 -5.60
C GLY A 100 -7.72 -23.62 -6.46
N THR A 101 -7.52 -24.77 -5.81
CA THR A 101 -7.37 -26.08 -6.48
C THR A 101 -8.68 -26.65 -7.03
N ALA A 102 -9.82 -26.01 -6.75
CA ALA A 102 -11.10 -26.43 -7.32
C ALA A 102 -11.20 -26.06 -8.81
N VAL A 103 -10.49 -25.01 -9.23
CA VAL A 103 -10.50 -24.50 -10.62
C VAL A 103 -9.12 -24.62 -11.27
N HIS A 104 -8.04 -24.44 -10.50
CA HIS A 104 -6.68 -24.33 -11.05
C HIS A 104 -5.75 -25.47 -10.63
N SER A 105 -4.77 -25.76 -11.49
CA SER A 105 -3.69 -26.69 -11.15
C SER A 105 -2.76 -26.12 -10.07
N VAL A 106 -2.14 -27.00 -9.28
CA VAL A 106 -1.14 -26.59 -8.27
C VAL A 106 0.03 -25.81 -8.89
N ALA A 107 0.47 -26.21 -10.09
CA ALA A 107 1.54 -25.52 -10.81
C ALA A 107 1.15 -24.07 -11.13
N TYR A 108 -0.10 -23.85 -11.58
CA TYR A 108 -0.61 -22.51 -11.86
C TYR A 108 -0.70 -21.66 -10.59
N LEU A 109 -1.19 -22.23 -9.48
CA LEU A 109 -1.25 -21.52 -8.19
C LEU A 109 0.14 -21.11 -7.70
N LYS A 110 1.16 -21.97 -7.84
CA LYS A 110 2.55 -21.63 -7.52
C LYS A 110 3.09 -20.49 -8.39
N GLN A 111 2.80 -20.53 -9.69
CA GLN A 111 3.18 -19.45 -10.62
C GLN A 111 2.50 -18.12 -10.27
N THR A 112 1.20 -18.16 -9.93
CA THR A 112 0.44 -16.98 -9.51
C THR A 112 0.99 -16.43 -8.20
N ALA A 113 1.32 -17.28 -7.22
CA ALA A 113 1.94 -16.86 -5.96
C ALA A 113 3.31 -16.21 -6.16
N GLN A 114 4.15 -16.74 -7.05
CA GLN A 114 5.43 -16.11 -7.41
C GLN A 114 5.23 -14.75 -8.07
N SER A 115 4.28 -14.67 -9.02
CA SER A 115 3.94 -13.41 -9.69
C SER A 115 3.40 -12.36 -8.71
N PHE A 116 2.57 -12.80 -7.75
CA PHE A 116 2.06 -11.96 -6.68
C PHE A 116 3.20 -11.38 -5.84
N GLN A 117 4.13 -12.22 -5.37
CA GLN A 117 5.28 -11.79 -4.57
C GLN A 117 6.18 -10.82 -5.32
N MET A 118 6.42 -11.05 -6.62
CA MET A 118 7.20 -10.12 -7.45
C MET A 118 6.52 -8.76 -7.58
N GLY A 119 5.22 -8.73 -7.85
CA GLY A 119 4.45 -7.48 -7.87
C GLY A 119 4.43 -6.79 -6.50
N HIS A 120 4.45 -7.56 -5.41
CA HIS A 120 4.45 -7.00 -4.06
C HIS A 120 5.75 -6.25 -3.73
N TRP A 121 6.91 -6.68 -4.22
CA TRP A 121 8.15 -5.90 -4.07
C TRP A 121 8.11 -4.55 -4.77
N LEU A 122 7.40 -4.45 -5.91
CA LEU A 122 7.11 -3.15 -6.52
C LEU A 122 6.23 -2.30 -5.58
N ARG A 123 5.19 -2.90 -4.98
CA ARG A 123 4.34 -2.22 -3.98
C ARG A 123 5.14 -1.71 -2.78
N VAL A 124 6.08 -2.52 -2.25
CA VAL A 124 7.00 -2.10 -1.18
C VAL A 124 7.78 -0.85 -1.58
N THR A 125 8.33 -0.84 -2.80
CA THR A 125 9.11 0.28 -3.32
C THR A 125 8.26 1.55 -3.48
N LEU A 126 7.05 1.40 -4.03
CA LEU A 126 6.10 2.50 -4.19
C LEU A 126 5.66 3.06 -2.84
N SER A 127 5.33 2.22 -1.87
CA SER A 127 4.99 2.64 -0.51
C SER A 127 6.15 3.33 0.22
N ALA A 128 7.39 2.89 0.01
CA ALA A 128 8.57 3.58 0.54
C ALA A 128 8.71 4.99 -0.07
N ALA A 129 8.52 5.10 -1.39
CA ALA A 129 8.56 6.38 -2.10
C ALA A 129 7.44 7.32 -1.67
N ASP A 130 6.19 6.84 -1.57
CA ASP A 130 5.06 7.59 -1.03
C ASP A 130 5.35 8.11 0.39
N SER A 131 5.90 7.24 1.22
CA SER A 131 6.31 7.58 2.58
C SER A 131 7.35 8.71 2.56
N ALA A 132 8.40 8.61 1.74
CA ALA A 132 9.39 9.69 1.63
C ALA A 132 8.77 11.01 1.12
N LEU A 133 7.92 10.96 0.08
CA LEU A 133 7.29 12.14 -0.50
C LEU A 133 6.36 12.85 0.48
N SER A 134 5.49 12.10 1.16
CA SER A 134 4.57 12.65 2.17
C SER A 134 5.34 13.28 3.33
N PHE A 135 6.37 12.60 3.85
CA PHE A 135 7.23 13.13 4.91
C PHE A 135 7.90 14.45 4.49
N MET A 136 8.51 14.49 3.29
CA MET A 136 9.16 15.69 2.78
C MET A 136 8.17 16.84 2.56
N GLY A 137 6.96 16.56 2.06
CA GLY A 137 5.90 17.55 1.93
C GLY A 137 5.55 18.19 3.27
N PHE A 138 5.23 17.37 4.28
CA PHE A 138 4.90 17.89 5.60
C PHE A 138 6.06 18.62 6.27
N LEU A 139 7.30 18.15 6.09
CA LEU A 139 8.49 18.85 6.58
C LEU A 139 8.64 20.24 5.95
N LYS A 140 8.40 20.38 4.64
CA LYS A 140 8.44 21.68 3.95
C LYS A 140 7.32 22.62 4.43
N ILE A 141 6.13 22.11 4.72
CA ILE A 141 5.05 22.90 5.35
C ILE A 141 5.49 23.39 6.72
N TYR A 142 6.07 22.51 7.54
CA TYR A 142 6.54 22.83 8.87
C TYR A 142 7.59 23.95 8.84
N TYR A 143 8.62 23.82 7.99
CA TYR A 143 9.64 24.85 7.82
C TYR A 143 9.05 26.18 7.36
N HIS A 144 8.14 26.18 6.39
CA HIS A 144 7.48 27.39 5.92
C HIS A 144 6.75 28.12 7.06
N ARG A 145 6.04 27.37 7.92
CA ARG A 145 5.32 27.94 9.07
C ARG A 145 6.25 28.61 10.08
N ILE A 146 7.42 28.06 10.34
CA ILE A 146 8.40 28.67 11.27
C ILE A 146 8.93 29.97 10.66
N THR A 147 9.44 29.91 9.43
CA THR A 147 10.07 31.07 8.78
C THR A 147 9.10 32.23 8.57
N SER A 148 7.82 31.94 8.30
CA SER A 148 6.80 32.98 8.12
C SER A 148 6.33 33.60 9.44
N ARG A 149 6.46 32.89 10.56
CA ARG A 149 6.16 33.44 11.90
C ARG A 149 7.27 34.35 12.40
N ASP A 150 8.52 34.00 12.13
CA ASP A 150 9.66 34.83 12.52
C ASP A 150 9.74 36.12 11.68
N ALA A 151 9.30 36.08 10.42
CA ALA A 151 9.21 37.28 9.57
C ALA A 151 8.05 38.23 9.94
N SER A 152 7.10 37.81 10.80
CA SER A 152 5.98 38.65 11.26
C SER A 152 6.18 39.22 12.66
N LYS A 153 7.33 38.98 13.29
CA LYS A 153 7.75 39.58 14.56
C LYS A 153 8.72 40.73 14.28
#